data_AF-A0A6B3GDK2-F1
#
_entry.id   AF-A0A6B3GDK2-F1
#
_cell.length_a   1.000
_cell.length_b   1.000
_cell.length_c   1.000
_cell.angle_alpha   90.00
_cell.angle_beta   90.00
_cell.angle_gamma   90.00
#
_symmetry.space_group_name_H-M   'P 1'
#
loop_
_entity.id
_entity.type
_entity.pdbx_description
1 polymer ?
#
loop_
_entity_poly.entity_id
_entity_poly.type
_entity_poly.pdbx_seq_one_letter_code
_entity_poly.pdbx_strand_id
1 'polypeptide(L)'
;LTLSLLSLGYAGWSRPGWQSAGRLPGDETFGTLVLAQGALVVVLAATARRLHATTPERRTVLRGLGGPAVAMLACALGGVMTGGVAQRLADWLDNGSTPGAPGGPIPGPPVLLTWQASVLPPLLVILLAVLVWYAVRTHRRARREEARVAADYPGEPLDATRTARIASARALAALTDRAPVVVGVVSSVTLLLGAGALVGAWTTGRVPGEAARELPAVVSAAAATAQALGSWLIGFGFLLFVTWGRRAYRDPAARRTIGILWDVGTFWPRAAHPFAPPCYAERSVPDLTWRIASWTRETGGRVVLSGHSQGSVLAAAAAWQLRPSARRRVALLTYGSPLERLYGRWFPAHFGPVALTTLHGEVDCWRNLWRHTDPIGGPVRVSTEGRPEVDRAPLADPLAHGRTAAHPLPAPILGHSDYQADPAFAEERARLLARLEKPASLPKQLPGADGRPAQGSSGRSSG
;
A
#
# COMPACT_ATOMS: atom_id res chain seq x y z
N LEU A 1 -36.69 -5.90 -11.69
CA LEU A 1 -37.49 -6.78 -12.57
C LEU A 1 -38.56 -5.99 -13.32
N THR A 2 -39.54 -5.39 -12.65
CA THR A 2 -40.60 -4.59 -13.31
C THR A 2 -40.06 -3.45 -14.18
N LEU A 3 -39.13 -2.64 -13.67
CA LEU A 3 -38.48 -1.58 -14.44
C LEU A 3 -37.79 -2.14 -15.70
N SER A 4 -37.05 -3.25 -15.57
CA SER A 4 -36.35 -3.90 -16.68
C SER A 4 -37.31 -4.41 -17.76
N LEU A 5 -38.44 -5.01 -17.35
CA LEU A 5 -39.49 -5.47 -18.27
C LEU A 5 -40.15 -4.30 -18.99
N LEU A 6 -40.44 -3.21 -18.27
CA LEU A 6 -40.99 -1.98 -18.87
C LEU A 6 -39.99 -1.31 -19.83
N SER A 7 -38.70 -1.27 -19.49
CA SER A 7 -37.66 -0.75 -20.38
C SER A 7 -37.49 -1.61 -21.63
N LEU A 8 -37.56 -2.95 -21.51
CA LEU A 8 -37.53 -3.86 -22.66
C LEU A 8 -38.76 -3.69 -23.54
N GLY A 9 -39.95 -3.57 -22.95
CA GLY A 9 -41.18 -3.29 -23.69
C GLY A 9 -41.13 -1.94 -24.41
N TYR A 10 -40.63 -0.90 -23.73
CA TYR A 10 -40.42 0.43 -24.33
C TYR A 10 -39.39 0.42 -25.46
N ALA A 11 -38.30 -0.35 -25.31
CA ALA A 11 -37.23 -0.44 -26.31
C ALA A 11 -37.62 -1.31 -27.52
N GLY A 12 -38.41 -2.37 -27.29
CA GLY A 12 -38.89 -3.27 -28.34
C GLY A 12 -40.14 -2.78 -29.08
N TRP A 13 -40.73 -1.65 -28.65
CA TRP A 13 -41.91 -1.08 -29.30
C TRP A 13 -41.53 -0.50 -30.67
N SER A 14 -42.07 -1.09 -31.74
CA SER A 14 -41.84 -0.61 -33.11
C SER A 14 -42.37 0.82 -33.27
N ARG A 15 -41.51 1.73 -33.74
CA ARG A 15 -41.85 3.13 -34.04
C ARG A 15 -41.47 3.45 -35.50
N PRO A 16 -42.33 3.13 -36.47
CA PRO A 16 -42.07 3.43 -37.88
C PRO A 16 -41.87 4.94 -38.08
N GLY A 17 -40.79 5.34 -38.75
CA GLY A 17 -40.46 6.74 -39.01
C GLY A 17 -39.74 7.47 -37.88
N TRP A 18 -39.52 6.84 -36.73
CA TRP A 18 -38.69 7.42 -35.67
C TRP A 18 -37.22 7.40 -36.07
N GLN A 19 -36.62 8.59 -36.15
CA GLN A 19 -35.18 8.77 -36.37
C GLN A 19 -34.53 9.19 -35.06
N SER A 20 -33.53 8.44 -34.61
CA SER A 20 -32.71 8.83 -33.46
C SER A 20 -31.88 10.04 -33.86
N ALA A 21 -32.10 11.19 -33.21
CA ALA A 21 -31.31 12.39 -33.41
C ALA A 21 -30.67 12.84 -32.10
N GLY A 22 -29.41 13.27 -32.16
CA GLY A 22 -28.66 13.75 -31.01
C GLY A 22 -28.12 12.64 -30.09
N ARG A 23 -27.60 13.05 -28.93
CA ARG A 23 -27.10 12.14 -27.89
C ARG A 23 -28.17 11.83 -26.86
N LEU A 24 -27.97 10.74 -26.11
CA LEU A 24 -28.84 10.40 -24.98
C LEU A 24 -28.90 11.56 -23.97
N PRO A 25 -30.07 11.84 -23.38
CA PRO A 25 -30.17 12.78 -22.26
C PRO A 25 -29.19 12.39 -21.14
N GLY A 26 -28.37 13.33 -20.68
CA GLY A 26 -27.40 13.09 -19.61
C GLY A 26 -25.94 12.89 -20.04
N ASP A 27 -25.58 13.19 -21.29
CA ASP A 27 -24.16 13.24 -21.73
C ASP A 27 -23.32 14.17 -20.82
N GLU A 28 -23.90 15.31 -20.43
CA GLU A 28 -23.31 16.28 -19.50
C GLU A 28 -23.11 15.74 -18.08
N THR A 29 -23.86 14.70 -17.69
CA THR A 29 -23.76 14.06 -16.37
C THR A 29 -22.36 13.47 -16.17
N PHE A 30 -21.73 12.92 -17.22
CA PHE A 30 -20.36 12.42 -17.10
C PHE A 30 -19.35 13.53 -16.78
N GLY A 31 -19.48 14.68 -17.43
CA GLY A 31 -18.64 15.86 -17.14
C GLY A 31 -18.84 16.35 -15.72
N THR A 32 -20.09 16.46 -15.30
CA THR A 32 -20.45 16.90 -13.94
C THR A 32 -19.93 15.94 -12.88
N LEU A 33 -20.03 14.62 -13.10
CA LEU A 33 -19.49 13.59 -12.21
C LEU A 33 -17.98 13.67 -12.12
N VAL A 34 -17.28 13.81 -13.24
CA VAL A 34 -15.81 13.92 -13.28
C VAL A 34 -15.34 15.20 -12.57
N LEU A 35 -16.04 16.33 -12.78
CA LEU A 35 -15.77 17.58 -12.06
C LEU A 35 -15.95 17.38 -10.55
N ALA A 36 -17.09 16.81 -10.13
CA ALA A 36 -17.39 16.56 -8.72
C ALA A 36 -16.35 15.64 -8.07
N GLN A 37 -15.96 14.56 -8.74
CA GLN A 37 -14.89 13.66 -8.28
C GLN A 37 -13.55 14.39 -8.14
N GLY A 38 -13.15 15.17 -9.16
CA GLY A 38 -11.92 15.96 -9.12
C GLY A 38 -11.93 16.99 -8.00
N ALA A 39 -13.04 17.71 -7.82
CA ALA A 39 -13.22 18.68 -6.75
C ALA A 39 -13.14 18.01 -5.36
N LEU A 40 -13.81 16.88 -5.17
CA LEU A 40 -13.74 16.10 -3.93
C LEU A 40 -12.32 15.63 -3.62
N VAL A 41 -11.57 15.16 -4.63
CA VAL A 41 -10.16 14.78 -4.48
C VAL A 41 -9.30 16.00 -4.07
N VAL A 42 -9.53 17.17 -4.67
CA VAL A 42 -8.81 18.41 -4.32
C VAL A 42 -9.14 18.87 -2.90
N VAL A 43 -10.42 18.83 -2.50
CA VAL A 43 -10.84 19.15 -1.12
C VAL A 43 -10.24 18.16 -0.13
N LEU A 44 -10.22 16.87 -0.47
CA LEU A 44 -9.59 15.83 0.35
C LEU A 44 -8.08 16.07 0.48
N ALA A 45 -7.40 16.45 -0.61
CA ALA A 45 -5.98 16.79 -0.60
C ALA A 45 -5.69 18.03 0.27
N ALA A 46 -6.50 19.08 0.16
CA ALA A 46 -6.39 20.28 0.99
C ALA A 46 -6.59 19.96 2.48
N THR A 47 -7.62 19.16 2.80
CA THR A 47 -7.92 18.71 4.16
C THR A 47 -6.77 17.86 4.72
N ALA A 48 -6.30 16.86 3.97
CA ALA A 48 -5.18 16.02 4.38
C ALA A 48 -3.90 16.83 4.60
N ARG A 49 -3.62 17.81 3.73
CA ARG A 49 -2.46 18.70 3.89
C ARG A 49 -2.58 19.58 5.14
N ARG A 50 -3.78 20.08 5.45
CA ARG A 50 -4.04 20.87 6.67
C ARG A 50 -3.84 20.02 7.92
N LEU A 51 -4.41 18.81 7.95
CA LEU A 51 -4.24 17.87 9.07
C LEU A 51 -2.77 17.46 9.27
N HIS A 52 -2.04 17.24 8.17
CA HIS A 52 -0.62 16.94 8.26
C HIS A 52 0.19 18.15 8.76
N ALA A 53 -0.18 19.38 8.38
CA ALA A 53 0.50 20.57 8.86
C ALA A 53 0.31 20.81 10.37
N THR A 54 -0.85 20.42 10.93
CA THR A 54 -1.11 20.54 12.38
C THR A 54 -0.43 19.45 13.20
N THR A 55 -0.30 18.24 12.63
CA THR A 55 0.27 17.08 13.32
C THR A 55 1.27 16.36 12.41
N PRO A 56 2.45 16.98 12.15
CA PRO A 56 3.38 16.48 11.16
C PRO A 56 4.09 15.23 11.63
N GLU A 57 3.81 14.12 10.95
CA GLU A 57 4.51 12.85 11.12
C GLU A 57 5.47 12.64 9.93
N ARG A 58 6.79 12.67 10.19
CA ARG A 58 7.83 12.85 9.15
C ARG A 58 7.81 11.77 8.06
N ARG A 59 7.39 10.57 8.42
CA ARG A 59 7.44 9.40 7.53
C ARG A 59 6.12 9.11 6.82
N THR A 60 5.05 9.86 7.12
CA THR A 60 3.76 9.71 6.45
C THR A 60 3.91 9.84 4.94
N VAL A 61 3.25 8.91 4.23
CA VAL A 61 3.25 8.87 2.77
C VAL A 61 2.82 10.22 2.19
N LEU A 62 3.64 10.73 1.26
CA LEU A 62 3.40 11.97 0.52
C LEU A 62 2.99 13.15 1.43
N ARG A 63 3.52 13.22 2.66
CA ARG A 63 3.17 14.26 3.64
C ARG A 63 1.65 14.39 3.86
N GLY A 64 0.97 13.25 3.96
CA GLY A 64 -0.48 13.16 4.17
C GLY A 64 -1.30 12.96 2.89
N LEU A 65 -0.72 13.16 1.70
CA LEU A 65 -1.45 13.07 0.43
C LEU A 65 -1.67 11.63 -0.08
N GLY A 66 -1.30 10.60 0.68
CA GLY A 66 -1.48 9.20 0.29
C GLY A 66 -2.94 8.83 0.00
N GLY A 67 -3.87 9.19 0.89
CA GLY A 67 -5.31 8.96 0.71
C GLY A 67 -5.88 9.64 -0.54
N PRO A 68 -5.73 10.97 -0.70
CA PRO A 68 -6.14 11.67 -1.92
C PRO A 68 -5.53 11.09 -3.20
N ALA A 69 -4.25 10.69 -3.14
CA ALA A 69 -3.59 10.13 -4.31
C ALA A 69 -4.20 8.79 -4.74
N VAL A 70 -4.47 7.90 -3.78
CA VAL A 70 -5.16 6.62 -4.04
C VAL A 70 -6.60 6.85 -4.51
N ALA A 71 -7.31 7.81 -3.92
CA ALA A 71 -8.66 8.16 -4.35
C ALA A 71 -8.70 8.63 -5.81
N MET A 72 -7.76 9.50 -6.22
CA MET A 72 -7.64 9.94 -7.61
C MET A 72 -7.40 8.77 -8.57
N LEU A 73 -6.50 7.85 -8.22
CA LEU A 73 -6.21 6.68 -9.04
C LEU A 73 -7.41 5.72 -9.11
N ALA A 74 -8.16 5.57 -8.01
CA ALA A 74 -9.39 4.79 -7.98
C ALA A 74 -10.47 5.40 -8.89
N CYS A 75 -10.68 6.73 -8.84
CA CYS A 75 -11.59 7.43 -9.75
C CYS A 75 -11.16 7.26 -11.21
N ALA A 76 -9.87 7.41 -11.51
CA ALA A 76 -9.35 7.24 -12.87
C ALA A 76 -9.52 5.80 -13.38
N LEU A 77 -9.25 4.79 -12.55
CA LEU A 77 -9.50 3.39 -12.88
C LEU A 77 -10.98 3.16 -13.16
N GLY A 78 -11.88 3.70 -12.33
CA GLY A 78 -13.32 3.66 -12.56
C GLY A 78 -13.71 4.27 -13.92
N GLY A 79 -13.19 5.46 -14.23
CA GLY A 79 -13.40 6.13 -15.52
C GLY A 79 -12.93 5.30 -16.73
N VAL A 80 -11.74 4.72 -16.66
CA VAL A 80 -11.21 3.83 -17.71
C VAL A 80 -12.09 2.58 -17.88
N MET A 81 -12.55 1.97 -16.79
CA MET A 81 -13.41 0.79 -16.85
C MET A 81 -14.79 1.14 -17.44
N THR A 82 -15.40 2.25 -17.02
CA THR A 82 -16.67 2.72 -17.57
C THR A 82 -16.54 3.08 -19.05
N GLY A 83 -15.48 3.79 -19.42
CA GLY A 83 -15.17 4.14 -20.81
C GLY A 83 -14.98 2.89 -21.68
N GLY A 84 -14.26 1.88 -21.19
CA GLY A 84 -14.03 0.64 -21.92
C GLY A 84 -15.26 -0.19 -22.15
N VAL A 85 -16.15 -0.29 -21.16
CA VAL A 85 -17.44 -0.97 -21.34
C VAL A 85 -18.31 -0.21 -22.34
N ALA A 86 -18.42 1.12 -22.20
CA ALA A 86 -19.22 1.94 -23.11
C ALA A 86 -18.71 1.85 -24.55
N GLN A 87 -17.39 1.92 -24.73
CA GLN A 87 -16.78 1.86 -26.06
C GLN A 87 -16.91 0.47 -26.69
N ARG A 88 -16.71 -0.62 -25.94
CA ARG A 88 -16.88 -1.99 -26.46
C ARG A 88 -18.33 -2.30 -26.82
N LEU A 89 -19.29 -1.81 -26.04
CA LEU A 89 -20.71 -1.92 -26.39
C LEU A 89 -21.03 -1.13 -27.65
N ALA A 90 -20.48 0.08 -27.80
CA ALA A 90 -20.63 0.87 -29.02
C ALA A 90 -20.01 0.15 -30.23
N ASP A 91 -18.76 -0.33 -30.12
CA ASP A 91 -18.07 -1.08 -31.18
C ASP A 91 -18.88 -2.33 -31.62
N TRP A 92 -19.52 -3.01 -30.67
CA TRP A 92 -20.37 -4.18 -30.96
C TRP A 92 -21.67 -3.82 -31.67
N LEU A 93 -22.32 -2.72 -31.28
CA LEU A 93 -23.57 -2.25 -31.89
C LEU A 93 -23.38 -1.61 -33.26
N ASP A 94 -22.19 -1.08 -33.55
CA ASP A 94 -21.85 -0.36 -34.78
C ASP A 94 -21.63 -1.29 -36.00
N ASN A 95 -21.82 -2.62 -35.83
CA ASN A 95 -21.77 -3.64 -36.89
C ASN A 95 -20.54 -3.57 -37.81
N GLY A 96 -19.36 -3.29 -37.24
CA GLY A 96 -18.09 -3.22 -37.97
C GLY A 96 -17.76 -1.84 -38.55
N SER A 97 -18.57 -0.82 -38.29
CA SER A 97 -18.22 0.59 -38.50
C SER A 97 -17.32 1.11 -37.37
N THR A 98 -16.90 2.38 -37.43
CA THR A 98 -16.20 3.06 -36.32
C THR A 98 -17.17 3.95 -35.53
N PRO A 99 -17.42 3.68 -34.23
CA PRO A 99 -18.42 4.43 -33.48
C PRO A 99 -18.12 5.93 -33.44
N GLY A 100 -19.11 6.75 -33.81
CA GLY A 100 -18.96 8.20 -33.85
C GLY A 100 -18.27 8.77 -35.09
N ALA A 101 -17.95 7.93 -36.08
CA ALA A 101 -17.54 8.41 -37.39
C ALA A 101 -18.70 9.10 -38.13
N PRO A 102 -18.45 10.14 -38.94
CA PRO A 102 -19.47 10.75 -39.79
C PRO A 102 -20.10 9.70 -40.71
N GLY A 103 -21.43 9.53 -40.64
CA GLY A 103 -22.17 8.54 -41.42
C GLY A 103 -22.24 7.14 -40.80
N GLY A 104 -21.70 6.93 -39.59
CA GLY A 104 -21.85 5.67 -38.84
C GLY A 104 -23.27 5.49 -38.26
N PRO A 105 -23.71 4.23 -38.02
CA PRO A 105 -25.05 3.93 -37.52
C PRO A 105 -25.31 4.40 -36.09
N ILE A 106 -24.26 4.66 -35.28
CA ILE A 106 -24.37 5.29 -33.97
C ILE A 106 -23.45 6.52 -33.80
N PRO A 107 -23.91 7.58 -33.09
CA PRO A 107 -23.15 8.83 -32.89
C PRO A 107 -21.90 8.71 -32.00
N GLY A 108 -21.53 7.50 -31.57
CA GLY A 108 -20.32 7.22 -30.78
C GLY A 108 -20.46 7.53 -29.28
N PRO A 109 -19.43 7.20 -28.49
CA PRO A 109 -19.42 7.49 -27.05
C PRO A 109 -19.36 9.01 -26.76
N PRO A 110 -19.77 9.44 -25.55
CA PRO A 110 -19.56 10.80 -25.05
C PRO A 110 -18.17 11.36 -25.38
N VAL A 111 -18.10 12.62 -25.86
CA VAL A 111 -16.83 13.30 -26.20
C VAL A 111 -15.85 13.26 -25.04
N LEU A 112 -16.33 13.42 -23.81
CA LEU A 112 -15.51 13.34 -22.61
C LEU A 112 -14.79 11.99 -22.46
N LEU A 113 -15.45 10.87 -22.79
CA LEU A 113 -14.82 9.55 -22.72
C LEU A 113 -13.68 9.42 -23.75
N THR A 114 -13.84 10.02 -24.94
CA THR A 114 -12.76 10.09 -25.93
C THR A 114 -11.59 10.94 -25.45
N TRP A 115 -11.86 12.08 -24.80
CA TRP A 115 -10.82 12.89 -24.17
C TRP A 115 -10.10 12.13 -23.05
N GLN A 116 -10.84 11.42 -22.18
CA GLN A 116 -10.24 10.58 -21.14
C GLN A 116 -9.41 9.43 -21.72
N ALA A 117 -9.84 8.81 -22.81
CA ALA A 117 -9.05 7.81 -23.51
C ALA A 117 -7.72 8.39 -24.01
N SER A 118 -7.76 9.59 -24.59
CA SER A 118 -6.57 10.27 -25.13
C SER A 118 -5.53 10.67 -24.07
N VAL A 119 -5.90 10.65 -22.78
CA VAL A 119 -4.97 10.85 -21.66
C VAL A 119 -4.06 9.65 -21.42
N LEU A 120 -4.46 8.44 -21.82
CA LEU A 120 -3.69 7.23 -21.54
C LEU A 120 -2.30 7.21 -22.19
N PRO A 121 -2.11 7.53 -23.49
CA PRO A 121 -0.78 7.56 -24.09
C PRO A 121 0.20 8.51 -23.39
N PRO A 122 -0.11 9.81 -23.15
CA PRO A 122 0.82 10.68 -22.43
C PRO A 122 1.06 10.23 -20.98
N LEU A 123 0.03 9.68 -20.30
CA LEU A 123 0.21 9.09 -18.97
C LEU A 123 1.21 7.92 -18.99
N LEU A 124 1.12 7.02 -19.98
CA LEU A 124 2.04 5.90 -20.14
C LEU A 124 3.47 6.34 -20.48
N VAL A 125 3.63 7.40 -21.28
CA VAL A 125 4.95 8.00 -21.55
C VAL A 125 5.57 8.54 -20.27
N ILE A 126 4.79 9.25 -19.45
CA ILE A 126 5.29 9.77 -18.17
C ILE A 126 5.62 8.62 -17.20
N LEU A 127 4.77 7.59 -17.14
CA LEU A 127 5.04 6.39 -16.35
C LEU A 127 6.33 5.70 -16.81
N LEU A 128 6.55 5.54 -18.13
CA LEU A 128 7.77 4.97 -18.69
C LEU A 128 9.00 5.81 -18.31
N ALA A 129 8.92 7.15 -18.40
CA ALA A 129 9.99 8.04 -17.98
C ALA A 129 10.34 7.88 -16.50
N VAL A 130 9.33 7.78 -15.63
CA VAL A 130 9.50 7.51 -14.19
C VAL A 130 10.16 6.14 -13.96
N LEU A 131 9.71 5.09 -14.67
CA LEU A 131 10.28 3.75 -14.57
C LEU A 131 11.73 3.71 -15.02
N VAL A 132 12.06 4.32 -16.17
CA VAL A 132 13.44 4.42 -16.67
C VAL A 132 14.31 5.20 -15.68
N TRP A 133 13.80 6.31 -15.14
CA TRP A 133 14.54 7.09 -14.13
C TRP A 133 14.85 6.25 -12.87
N TYR A 134 13.88 5.50 -12.36
CA TYR A 134 14.10 4.61 -11.23
C TYR A 134 14.99 3.41 -11.58
N ALA A 135 14.90 2.85 -12.79
CA ALA A 135 15.77 1.78 -13.25
C ALA A 135 17.24 2.24 -13.27
N VAL A 136 17.51 3.38 -13.90
CA VAL A 136 18.85 4.00 -13.93
C VAL A 136 19.34 4.31 -12.52
N ARG A 137 18.49 4.90 -11.67
CA ARG A 137 18.85 5.22 -10.28
C ARG A 137 19.15 3.98 -9.45
N THR A 138 18.36 2.92 -9.61
CA THR A 138 18.51 1.65 -8.89
C THR A 138 19.78 0.95 -9.34
N HIS A 139 20.07 0.94 -10.65
CA HIS A 139 21.32 0.42 -11.17
C HIS A 139 22.54 1.18 -10.62
N ARG A 140 22.51 2.52 -10.64
CA ARG A 140 23.57 3.35 -10.02
C ARG A 140 23.72 3.11 -8.51
N ARG A 141 22.60 2.87 -7.82
CA ARG A 141 22.62 2.51 -6.39
C ARG A 141 23.26 1.14 -6.19
N ALA A 142 22.87 0.13 -6.96
CA ALA A 142 23.46 -1.22 -6.89
C ALA A 142 24.98 -1.17 -7.04
N ARG A 143 25.50 -0.45 -8.05
CA ARG A 143 26.94 -0.26 -8.24
C ARG A 143 27.65 0.37 -7.03
N ARG A 144 27.00 1.31 -6.32
CA ARG A 144 27.54 1.93 -5.10
C ARG A 144 27.45 1.01 -3.87
N GLU A 145 26.46 0.12 -3.83
CA GLU A 145 26.29 -0.84 -2.74
C GLU A 145 27.29 -2.00 -2.84
N GLU A 146 27.92 -2.26 -3.98
CA GLU A 146 28.91 -3.35 -4.14
C GLU A 146 30.06 -3.26 -3.12
N ALA A 147 30.58 -2.04 -2.86
CA ALA A 147 31.64 -1.83 -1.88
C ALA A 147 31.18 -2.13 -0.44
N ARG A 148 29.91 -1.85 -0.12
CA ARG A 148 29.33 -2.15 1.20
C ARG A 148 29.07 -3.64 1.35
N VAL A 149 28.56 -4.29 0.29
CA VAL A 149 28.40 -5.74 0.26
C VAL A 149 29.75 -6.42 0.48
N ALA A 150 30.82 -5.98 -0.19
CA ALA A 150 32.16 -6.53 0.01
C ALA A 150 32.64 -6.36 1.46
N ALA A 151 32.35 -5.23 2.11
CA ALA A 151 32.73 -4.97 3.50
C ALA A 151 31.97 -5.84 4.52
N ASP A 152 30.77 -6.30 4.18
CA ASP A 152 29.95 -7.16 5.07
C ASP A 152 30.47 -8.61 5.16
N TYR A 153 31.40 -9.02 4.29
CA TYR A 153 31.99 -10.38 4.27
C TYR A 153 33.52 -10.34 4.40
N PRO A 154 34.06 -9.91 5.56
CA PRO A 154 35.49 -9.80 5.76
C PRO A 154 36.18 -11.18 5.71
N GLY A 155 37.24 -11.30 4.91
CA GLY A 155 38.06 -12.52 4.83
C GLY A 155 37.48 -13.64 3.96
N GLU A 156 36.31 -13.44 3.35
CA GLU A 156 35.75 -14.39 2.38
C GLU A 156 36.24 -14.11 0.95
N PRO A 157 36.43 -15.14 0.10
CA PRO A 157 36.72 -14.94 -1.31
C PRO A 157 35.50 -14.34 -2.02
N LEU A 158 35.65 -13.11 -2.51
CA LEU A 158 34.57 -12.36 -3.15
C LEU A 158 34.52 -12.63 -4.66
N ASP A 159 33.37 -13.13 -5.14
CA ASP A 159 33.01 -13.14 -6.56
C ASP A 159 32.28 -11.85 -6.98
N ALA A 160 32.78 -11.18 -8.02
CA ALA A 160 32.23 -9.91 -8.50
C ALA A 160 30.78 -10.03 -9.00
N THR A 161 30.45 -11.12 -9.69
CA THR A 161 29.10 -11.35 -10.23
C THR A 161 28.08 -11.49 -9.11
N ARG A 162 28.44 -12.25 -8.07
CA ARG A 162 27.61 -12.47 -6.90
C ARG A 162 27.49 -11.23 -6.02
N THR A 163 28.57 -10.47 -5.83
CA THR A 163 28.52 -9.15 -5.17
C THR A 163 27.52 -8.23 -5.88
N ALA A 164 27.58 -8.15 -7.21
CA ALA A 164 26.65 -7.35 -8.01
C ALA A 164 25.19 -7.83 -7.86
N ARG A 165 24.94 -9.15 -7.75
CA ARG A 165 23.59 -9.70 -7.51
C ARG A 165 23.06 -9.33 -6.13
N ILE A 166 23.86 -9.46 -5.07
CA ILE A 166 23.47 -9.09 -3.70
C ILE A 166 23.22 -7.58 -3.62
N ALA A 167 24.10 -6.77 -4.21
CA ALA A 167 23.96 -5.32 -4.26
C ALA A 167 22.69 -4.90 -5.03
N SER A 168 22.38 -5.60 -6.13
CA SER A 168 21.14 -5.40 -6.89
C SER A 168 19.90 -5.78 -6.09
N ALA A 169 19.94 -6.88 -5.33
CA ALA A 169 18.84 -7.27 -4.45
C ALA A 169 18.57 -6.22 -3.36
N ARG A 170 19.61 -5.68 -2.70
CA ARG A 170 19.50 -4.58 -1.74
C ARG A 170 18.98 -3.29 -2.38
N ALA A 171 19.46 -2.96 -3.58
CA ALA A 171 19.02 -1.76 -4.29
C ALA A 171 17.54 -1.86 -4.73
N LEU A 172 17.12 -3.03 -5.22
CA LEU A 172 15.73 -3.30 -5.59
C LEU A 172 14.82 -3.31 -4.37
N ALA A 173 15.26 -3.91 -3.26
CA ALA A 173 14.52 -3.86 -2.00
C ALA A 173 14.28 -2.43 -1.53
N ALA A 174 15.27 -1.53 -1.67
CA ALA A 174 15.12 -0.12 -1.33
C ALA A 174 14.15 0.66 -2.25
N LEU A 175 13.74 0.10 -3.40
CA LEU A 175 12.79 0.74 -4.31
C LEU A 175 11.39 0.85 -3.70
N THR A 176 10.99 -0.09 -2.83
CA THR A 176 9.69 -0.05 -2.12
C THR A 176 9.51 1.26 -1.35
N ASP A 177 10.59 1.84 -0.82
CA ASP A 177 10.52 3.11 -0.09
C ASP A 177 10.11 4.29 -0.99
N ARG A 178 10.28 4.13 -2.30
CA ARG A 178 9.97 5.12 -3.35
C ARG A 178 8.62 4.91 -4.01
N ALA A 179 7.96 3.76 -3.82
CA ALA A 179 6.64 3.49 -4.39
C ALA A 179 5.61 4.61 -4.10
N PRO A 180 5.57 5.22 -2.90
CA PRO A 180 4.65 6.33 -2.65
C PRO A 180 4.89 7.55 -3.53
N VAL A 181 6.14 7.83 -3.92
CA VAL A 181 6.47 8.95 -4.82
C VAL A 181 5.92 8.68 -6.22
N VAL A 182 6.05 7.45 -6.71
CA VAL A 182 5.46 7.04 -8.00
C VAL A 182 3.94 7.22 -7.96
N VAL A 183 3.27 6.78 -6.89
CA VAL A 183 1.83 6.99 -6.69
C VAL A 183 1.48 8.47 -6.74
N GLY A 184 2.25 9.33 -6.07
CA GLY A 184 2.03 10.77 -6.07
C GLY A 184 2.20 11.41 -7.46
N VAL A 185 3.24 11.05 -8.20
CA VAL A 185 3.49 11.54 -9.57
C VAL A 185 2.36 11.10 -10.50
N VAL A 186 2.07 9.80 -10.55
CA VAL A 186 1.01 9.25 -11.42
C VAL A 186 -0.34 9.86 -11.06
N SER A 187 -0.67 9.98 -9.78
CA SER A 187 -1.90 10.62 -9.32
C SER A 187 -2.01 12.09 -9.75
N SER A 188 -0.94 12.87 -9.58
CA SER A 188 -0.91 14.29 -9.95
C SER A 188 -1.06 14.48 -11.45
N VAL A 189 -0.34 13.68 -12.24
CA VAL A 189 -0.42 13.69 -13.71
C VAL A 189 -1.82 13.29 -14.18
N THR A 190 -2.40 12.25 -13.59
CA THR A 190 -3.77 11.82 -13.92
C THR A 190 -4.80 12.90 -13.60
N LEU A 191 -4.66 13.61 -12.47
CA LEU A 191 -5.54 14.73 -12.13
C LEU A 191 -5.40 15.87 -13.15
N LEU A 192 -4.18 16.26 -13.51
CA LEU A 192 -3.90 17.35 -14.46
C LEU A 192 -4.42 17.01 -15.86
N LEU A 193 -4.11 15.82 -16.37
CA LEU A 193 -4.57 15.38 -17.68
C LEU A 193 -6.08 15.17 -17.70
N GLY A 194 -6.68 14.66 -16.61
CA GLY A 194 -8.12 14.52 -16.46
C GLY A 194 -8.85 15.87 -16.43
N ALA A 195 -8.29 16.88 -15.76
CA ALA A 195 -8.81 18.25 -15.79
C ALA A 195 -8.71 18.86 -17.20
N GLY A 196 -7.59 18.66 -17.89
CA GLY A 196 -7.42 19.06 -19.28
C GLY A 196 -8.42 18.39 -20.22
N ALA A 197 -8.67 17.09 -20.05
CA ALA A 197 -9.67 16.34 -20.79
C ALA A 197 -11.09 16.89 -20.57
N LEU A 198 -11.44 17.23 -19.32
CA LEU A 198 -12.74 17.81 -18.98
C LEU A 198 -12.91 19.20 -19.63
N VAL A 199 -11.93 20.08 -19.48
CA VAL A 199 -11.95 21.42 -20.07
C VAL A 199 -12.00 21.35 -21.59
N GLY A 200 -11.19 20.48 -22.21
CA GLY A 200 -11.18 20.27 -23.65
C GLY A 200 -12.53 19.79 -24.17
N ALA A 201 -13.14 18.81 -23.50
CA ALA A 201 -14.45 18.29 -23.87
C ALA A 201 -15.55 19.37 -23.79
N TRP A 202 -15.60 20.15 -22.70
CA TRP A 202 -16.63 21.17 -22.50
C TRP A 202 -16.48 22.40 -23.39
N THR A 203 -15.25 22.87 -23.60
CA THR A 203 -15.01 24.09 -24.38
C THR A 203 -15.17 23.86 -25.88
N THR A 204 -14.78 22.68 -26.37
CA THR A 204 -14.75 22.42 -27.82
C THR A 204 -15.99 21.67 -28.31
N GLY A 205 -16.63 20.87 -27.45
CA GLY A 205 -17.70 19.94 -27.86
C GLY A 205 -17.26 18.88 -28.87
N ARG A 206 -15.95 18.80 -29.17
CA ARG A 206 -15.35 17.99 -30.23
C ARG A 206 -14.36 16.99 -29.63
N VAL A 207 -14.11 15.88 -30.32
CA VAL A 207 -13.08 14.92 -29.93
C VAL A 207 -11.67 15.52 -30.10
N PRO A 208 -10.64 15.05 -29.36
CA PRO A 208 -9.31 15.67 -29.34
C PRO A 208 -8.70 15.95 -30.71
N GLY A 209 -8.77 15.00 -31.65
CA GLY A 209 -8.20 15.15 -32.99
C GLY A 209 -8.90 16.24 -33.82
N GLU A 210 -10.19 16.44 -33.61
CA GLU A 210 -10.95 17.51 -34.30
C GLU A 210 -10.75 18.86 -33.63
N ALA A 211 -10.71 18.90 -32.30
CA ALA A 211 -10.43 20.10 -31.52
C ALA A 211 -9.05 20.68 -31.85
N ALA A 212 -8.07 19.83 -32.16
CA ALA A 212 -6.71 20.24 -32.50
C ALA A 212 -6.48 20.47 -34.00
N ARG A 213 -7.51 20.36 -34.85
CA ARG A 213 -7.35 20.38 -36.32
C ARG A 213 -6.72 21.68 -36.85
N GLU A 214 -7.05 22.81 -36.22
CA GLU A 214 -6.55 24.14 -36.58
C GLU A 214 -5.23 24.52 -35.87
N LEU A 215 -4.73 23.65 -34.97
CA LEU A 215 -3.44 23.84 -34.29
C LEU A 215 -2.27 23.40 -35.20
N PRO A 216 -1.02 23.76 -34.85
CA PRO A 216 0.15 23.34 -35.61
C PRO A 216 0.16 21.83 -35.89
N ALA A 217 0.64 21.42 -37.08
CA ALA A 217 0.55 20.04 -37.57
C ALA A 217 1.02 18.98 -36.56
N VAL A 218 2.09 19.28 -35.80
CA VAL A 218 2.61 18.39 -34.75
C VAL A 218 1.60 18.17 -33.63
N VAL A 219 0.88 19.22 -33.20
CA VAL A 219 -0.12 19.15 -32.12
C VAL A 219 -1.37 18.43 -32.61
N SER A 220 -1.84 18.74 -33.81
CA SER A 220 -2.97 18.07 -34.46
C SER A 220 -2.70 16.57 -34.61
N ALA A 221 -1.52 16.21 -35.14
CA ALA A 221 -1.09 14.82 -35.28
C ALA A 221 -0.95 14.10 -33.93
N ALA A 222 -0.39 14.76 -32.92
CA ALA A 222 -0.26 14.20 -31.58
C ALA A 222 -1.63 13.95 -30.93
N ALA A 223 -2.58 14.88 -31.04
CA ALA A 223 -3.93 14.74 -30.52
C ALA A 223 -4.71 13.60 -31.20
N ALA A 224 -4.64 13.52 -32.54
CA ALA A 224 -5.25 12.43 -33.30
C ALA A 224 -4.64 11.07 -32.94
N THR A 225 -3.31 11.00 -32.82
CA THR A 225 -2.59 9.78 -32.41
C THR A 225 -2.96 9.37 -30.98
N ALA A 226 -3.01 10.32 -30.05
CA ALA A 226 -3.37 10.07 -28.66
C ALA A 226 -4.81 9.57 -28.54
N GLN A 227 -5.74 10.16 -29.28
CA GLN A 227 -7.13 9.70 -29.37
C GLN A 227 -7.22 8.25 -29.88
N ALA A 228 -6.56 7.95 -31.00
CA ALA A 228 -6.60 6.62 -31.60
C ALA A 228 -5.95 5.56 -30.69
N LEU A 229 -4.74 5.81 -30.19
CA LEU A 229 -4.05 4.91 -29.27
C LEU A 229 -4.81 4.75 -27.95
N GLY A 230 -5.34 5.84 -27.40
CA GLY A 230 -6.12 5.84 -26.17
C GLY A 230 -7.33 4.92 -26.25
N SER A 231 -8.07 5.00 -27.34
CA SER A 231 -9.21 4.12 -27.65
C SER A 231 -8.80 2.64 -27.66
N TRP A 232 -7.70 2.29 -28.36
CA TRP A 232 -7.16 0.92 -28.37
C TRP A 232 -6.70 0.46 -26.98
N LEU A 233 -6.02 1.33 -26.22
CA LEU A 233 -5.51 1.02 -24.89
C LEU A 233 -6.64 0.78 -23.88
N ILE A 234 -7.74 1.51 -23.97
CA ILE A 234 -8.93 1.24 -23.15
C ILE A 234 -9.45 -0.17 -23.43
N GLY A 235 -9.66 -0.52 -24.72
CA GLY A 235 -10.14 -1.84 -25.11
C GLY A 235 -9.20 -2.96 -24.67
N PHE A 236 -7.89 -2.77 -24.87
CA PHE A 236 -6.86 -3.72 -24.43
C PHE A 236 -6.80 -3.85 -22.91
N GLY A 237 -6.86 -2.73 -22.17
CA GLY A 237 -6.86 -2.70 -20.71
C GLY A 237 -8.05 -3.44 -20.11
N PHE A 238 -9.23 -3.30 -20.71
CA PHE A 238 -10.42 -4.06 -20.32
C PHE A 238 -10.24 -5.57 -20.55
N LEU A 239 -9.72 -5.98 -21.70
CA LEU A 239 -9.42 -7.40 -21.99
C LEU A 239 -8.39 -7.96 -21.00
N LEU A 240 -7.33 -7.20 -20.70
CA LEU A 240 -6.36 -7.57 -19.67
C LEU A 240 -7.04 -7.74 -18.31
N PHE A 241 -7.91 -6.81 -17.92
CA PHE A 241 -8.63 -6.90 -16.65
C PHE A 241 -9.48 -8.18 -16.55
N VAL A 242 -10.29 -8.49 -17.59
CA VAL A 242 -11.13 -9.69 -17.61
C VAL A 242 -10.29 -10.97 -17.63
N THR A 243 -9.24 -11.02 -18.45
CA THR A 243 -8.36 -12.20 -18.56
C THR A 243 -7.60 -12.46 -17.26
N TRP A 244 -7.06 -11.41 -16.63
CA TRP A 244 -6.39 -11.52 -15.33
C TRP A 244 -7.37 -11.83 -14.20
N GLY A 245 -8.59 -11.28 -14.21
CA GLY A 245 -9.63 -11.65 -13.26
C GLY A 245 -9.99 -13.14 -13.34
N ARG A 246 -10.15 -13.67 -14.55
CA ARG A 246 -10.37 -15.10 -14.79
C ARG A 246 -9.16 -15.94 -14.38
N ARG A 247 -7.95 -15.46 -14.63
CA ARG A 247 -6.71 -16.14 -14.23
C ARG A 247 -6.57 -16.19 -12.71
N ALA A 248 -6.82 -15.10 -12.01
CA ALA A 248 -6.80 -15.04 -10.54
C ALA A 248 -7.78 -16.04 -9.90
N TYR A 249 -8.91 -16.27 -10.56
CA TYR A 249 -9.88 -17.26 -10.13
C TYR A 249 -9.37 -18.70 -10.32
N ARG A 250 -8.65 -18.99 -11.41
CA ARG A 250 -8.24 -20.37 -11.78
C ARG A 250 -6.83 -20.78 -11.35
N ASP A 251 -5.90 -19.84 -11.24
CA ASP A 251 -4.46 -20.09 -11.03
C ASP A 251 -4.03 -19.68 -9.61
N PRO A 252 -3.62 -20.62 -8.74
CA PRO A 252 -3.14 -20.33 -7.40
C PRO A 252 -1.92 -19.40 -7.35
N ALA A 253 -1.03 -19.45 -8.34
CA ALA A 253 0.16 -18.59 -8.39
C ALA A 253 -0.23 -17.14 -8.72
N ALA A 254 -1.12 -16.94 -9.69
CA ALA A 254 -1.66 -15.62 -9.99
C ALA A 254 -2.47 -15.03 -8.81
N ARG A 255 -3.22 -15.89 -8.10
CA ARG A 255 -3.94 -15.50 -6.89
C ARG A 255 -3.01 -15.05 -5.77
N ARG A 256 -1.86 -15.69 -5.59
CA ARG A 256 -0.87 -15.32 -4.56
C ARG A 256 -0.32 -13.92 -4.77
N THR A 257 -0.04 -13.52 -6.00
CA THR A 257 0.45 -12.17 -6.33
C THR A 257 -0.59 -11.08 -6.04
N ILE A 258 -1.85 -11.32 -6.45
CA ILE A 258 -2.97 -10.40 -6.16
C ILE A 258 -3.30 -10.39 -4.66
N GLY A 259 -3.10 -11.52 -4.00
CA GLY A 259 -3.36 -11.75 -2.57
C GLY A 259 -2.62 -10.77 -1.67
N ILE A 260 -1.41 -10.34 -2.01
CA ILE A 260 -0.63 -9.39 -1.17
C ILE A 260 -1.33 -8.02 -1.09
N LEU A 261 -1.81 -7.49 -2.21
CA LEU A 261 -2.58 -6.24 -2.22
C LEU A 261 -3.93 -6.41 -1.52
N TRP A 262 -4.55 -7.57 -1.73
CA TRP A 262 -5.80 -7.94 -1.10
C TRP A 262 -5.67 -8.06 0.43
N ASP A 263 -4.57 -8.60 0.95
CA ASP A 263 -4.30 -8.77 2.38
C ASP A 263 -4.17 -7.43 3.09
N VAL A 264 -3.58 -6.43 2.42
CA VAL A 264 -3.52 -5.05 2.95
C VAL A 264 -4.91 -4.42 2.93
N GLY A 265 -5.68 -4.61 1.86
CA GLY A 265 -7.04 -4.07 1.74
C GLY A 265 -8.04 -4.70 2.72
N THR A 266 -8.00 -6.01 2.89
CA THR A 266 -8.89 -6.79 3.78
C THR A 266 -8.44 -6.85 5.23
N PHE A 267 -7.30 -6.24 5.56
CA PHE A 267 -6.92 -6.04 6.95
C PHE A 267 -7.81 -5.00 7.65
N TRP A 268 -8.35 -4.03 6.92
CA TRP A 268 -9.13 -2.94 7.50
C TRP A 268 -10.63 -3.28 7.59
N PRO A 269 -11.31 -2.85 8.67
CA PRO A 269 -12.72 -3.15 8.87
C PRO A 269 -13.61 -2.47 7.83
N ARG A 270 -14.79 -3.05 7.58
CA ARG A 270 -15.76 -2.51 6.60
C ARG A 270 -16.29 -1.13 6.96
N ALA A 271 -16.10 -0.68 8.20
CA ALA A 271 -16.42 0.67 8.63
C ALA A 271 -15.78 1.76 7.75
N ALA A 272 -14.66 1.45 7.06
CA ALA A 272 -14.00 2.39 6.15
C ALA A 272 -14.74 2.57 4.80
N HIS A 273 -15.49 1.57 4.32
CA HIS A 273 -16.26 1.66 3.08
C HIS A 273 -17.29 0.50 2.97
N PRO A 274 -18.58 0.77 2.65
CA PRO A 274 -19.62 -0.26 2.63
C PRO A 274 -19.36 -1.39 1.61
N PHE A 275 -18.63 -1.12 0.53
CA PHE A 275 -18.21 -2.12 -0.47
C PHE A 275 -16.82 -2.71 -0.21
N ALA A 276 -16.18 -2.39 0.92
CA ALA A 276 -14.93 -3.04 1.28
C ALA A 276 -15.18 -4.56 1.44
N PRO A 277 -14.26 -5.41 0.96
CA PRO A 277 -14.35 -6.84 1.17
C PRO A 277 -14.37 -7.20 2.67
N PRO A 278 -14.89 -8.39 3.04
CA PRO A 278 -14.86 -8.85 4.43
C PRO A 278 -13.46 -8.80 5.01
N CYS A 279 -13.35 -8.28 6.23
CA CYS A 279 -12.09 -8.11 6.91
C CYS A 279 -11.70 -9.40 7.63
N TYR A 280 -10.54 -10.00 7.30
CA TYR A 280 -10.10 -11.19 8.03
C TYR A 280 -9.60 -10.85 9.43
N ALA A 281 -9.12 -9.62 9.66
CA ALA A 281 -8.63 -9.18 10.96
C ALA A 281 -9.75 -9.09 12.02
N GLU A 282 -11.00 -8.86 11.59
CA GLU A 282 -12.20 -8.94 12.46
C GLU A 282 -12.38 -10.33 13.09
N ARG A 283 -11.79 -11.37 12.50
CA ARG A 283 -11.72 -12.72 13.07
C ARG A 283 -10.36 -13.01 13.71
N SER A 284 -9.28 -12.83 12.95
CA SER A 284 -7.95 -13.26 13.36
C SER A 284 -7.42 -12.52 14.59
N VAL A 285 -7.71 -11.23 14.74
CA VAL A 285 -7.20 -10.43 15.86
C VAL A 285 -7.92 -10.77 17.17
N PRO A 286 -9.27 -10.84 17.23
CA PRO A 286 -9.98 -11.29 18.43
C PRO A 286 -9.62 -12.72 18.83
N ASP A 287 -9.54 -13.66 17.89
CA ASP A 287 -9.20 -15.07 18.19
C ASP A 287 -7.79 -15.18 18.81
N LEU A 288 -6.82 -14.46 18.25
CA LEU A 288 -5.45 -14.42 18.78
C LEU A 288 -5.40 -13.76 20.16
N THR A 289 -6.13 -12.65 20.34
CA THR A 289 -6.23 -11.94 21.62
C THR A 289 -6.86 -12.81 22.69
N TRP A 290 -7.96 -13.50 22.36
CA TRP A 290 -8.65 -14.43 23.25
C TRP A 290 -7.74 -15.55 23.69
N ARG A 291 -7.03 -16.19 22.74
CA ARG A 291 -6.11 -17.29 23.04
C ARG A 291 -4.97 -16.85 23.96
N ILE A 292 -4.39 -15.68 23.75
CA ILE A 292 -3.33 -15.15 24.62
C ILE A 292 -3.90 -14.84 26.01
N ALA A 293 -5.07 -14.19 26.07
CA ALA A 293 -5.69 -13.78 27.32
C ALA A 293 -6.24 -14.96 28.16
N SER A 294 -6.78 -16.01 27.53
CA SER A 294 -7.22 -17.21 28.23
C SER A 294 -6.03 -17.97 28.79
N TRP A 295 -5.04 -18.26 27.95
CA TRP A 295 -3.86 -19.03 28.34
C TRP A 295 -3.05 -18.35 29.45
N THR A 296 -2.81 -17.04 29.34
CA THR A 296 -2.06 -16.29 30.39
C THR A 296 -2.81 -16.21 31.71
N ARG A 297 -4.15 -16.24 31.69
CA ARG A 297 -4.99 -16.22 32.90
C ARG A 297 -5.04 -17.58 33.58
N GLU A 298 -5.20 -18.64 32.79
CA GLU A 298 -5.29 -20.02 33.28
C GLU A 298 -3.95 -20.51 33.84
N THR A 299 -2.86 -20.22 33.14
CA THR A 299 -1.52 -20.74 33.50
C THR A 299 -0.71 -19.77 34.36
N GLY A 300 -1.09 -18.48 34.39
CA GLY A 300 -0.23 -17.44 34.91
C GLY A 300 1.04 -17.20 34.07
N GLY A 301 1.19 -17.90 32.94
CA GLY A 301 2.39 -17.89 32.11
C GLY A 301 2.61 -16.60 31.31
N ARG A 302 3.74 -16.57 30.62
CA ARG A 302 4.16 -15.51 29.70
C ARG A 302 4.34 -16.08 28.30
N VAL A 303 4.13 -15.25 27.27
CA VAL A 303 4.04 -15.71 25.87
C VAL A 303 5.02 -14.94 24.99
N VAL A 304 5.73 -15.65 24.11
CA VAL A 304 6.41 -15.04 22.96
C VAL A 304 5.50 -15.11 21.75
N LEU A 305 5.08 -13.96 21.24
CA LEU A 305 4.29 -13.85 20.03
C LEU A 305 5.21 -13.55 18.83
N SER A 306 5.37 -14.55 17.97
CA SER A 306 6.21 -14.47 16.77
C SER A 306 5.37 -14.13 15.54
N GLY A 307 5.69 -13.05 14.84
CA GLY A 307 4.98 -12.58 13.64
C GLY A 307 5.90 -12.28 12.46
N HIS A 308 5.76 -13.06 11.38
CA HIS A 308 6.39 -12.81 10.08
C HIS A 308 5.52 -11.91 9.22
N SER A 309 6.08 -10.91 8.54
CA SER A 309 5.35 -10.15 7.50
C SER A 309 4.00 -9.62 8.03
N GLN A 310 2.89 -9.92 7.37
CA GLN A 310 1.53 -9.59 7.81
C GLN A 310 1.19 -10.12 9.22
N GLY A 311 1.78 -11.24 9.63
CA GLY A 311 1.66 -11.77 10.99
C GLY A 311 2.23 -10.82 12.05
N SER A 312 3.21 -9.96 11.72
CA SER A 312 3.69 -8.91 12.63
C SER A 312 2.65 -7.81 12.88
N VAL A 313 1.82 -7.52 11.87
CA VAL A 313 0.71 -6.56 11.95
C VAL A 313 -0.40 -7.13 12.82
N LEU A 314 -0.76 -8.40 12.62
CA LEU A 314 -1.70 -9.12 13.47
C LEU A 314 -1.20 -9.23 14.92
N ALA A 315 0.09 -9.48 15.12
CA ALA A 315 0.68 -9.56 16.44
C ALA A 315 0.60 -8.23 17.20
N ALA A 316 0.93 -7.12 16.54
CA ALA A 316 0.78 -5.78 17.12
C ALA A 316 -0.69 -5.46 17.42
N ALA A 317 -1.60 -5.73 16.47
CA ALA A 317 -3.04 -5.51 16.65
C ALA A 317 -3.61 -6.31 17.82
N ALA A 318 -3.25 -7.59 17.97
CA ALA A 318 -3.69 -8.41 19.08
C ALA A 318 -3.11 -7.93 20.42
N ALA A 319 -1.82 -7.53 20.44
CA ALA A 319 -1.19 -6.99 21.64
C ALA A 319 -1.92 -5.73 22.15
N TRP A 320 -2.33 -4.81 21.26
CA TRP A 320 -3.12 -3.63 21.63
C TRP A 320 -4.52 -3.94 22.18
N GLN A 321 -5.10 -5.11 21.87
CA GLN A 321 -6.41 -5.50 22.41
C GLN A 321 -6.31 -6.23 23.75
N LEU A 322 -5.13 -6.67 24.17
CA LEU A 322 -4.92 -7.28 25.50
C LEU A 322 -5.10 -6.25 26.62
N ARG A 323 -5.62 -6.67 27.77
CA ARG A 323 -5.58 -5.86 29.00
C ARG A 323 -4.13 -5.58 29.41
N PRO A 324 -3.81 -4.44 30.05
CA PRO A 324 -2.44 -4.09 30.43
C PRO A 324 -1.70 -5.19 31.22
N SER A 325 -2.40 -5.90 32.12
CA SER A 325 -1.82 -6.99 32.92
C SER A 325 -1.42 -8.21 32.09
N ALA A 326 -2.15 -8.53 31.02
CA ALA A 326 -1.82 -9.61 30.09
C ALA A 326 -0.78 -9.14 29.06
N ARG A 327 -0.89 -7.90 28.57
CA ARG A 327 0.05 -7.29 27.61
C ARG A 327 1.49 -7.27 28.15
N ARG A 328 1.66 -6.96 29.44
CA ARG A 328 2.95 -7.01 30.16
C ARG A 328 3.56 -8.42 30.28
N ARG A 329 2.82 -9.47 29.91
CA ARG A 329 3.30 -10.87 29.90
C ARG A 329 3.66 -11.35 28.49
N VAL A 330 3.57 -10.47 27.50
CA VAL A 330 3.86 -10.78 26.10
C VAL A 330 5.22 -10.21 25.71
N ALA A 331 6.05 -11.06 25.11
CA ALA A 331 7.21 -10.66 24.31
C ALA A 331 6.85 -10.71 22.82
N LEU A 332 7.25 -9.71 22.05
CA LEU A 332 7.05 -9.67 20.60
C LEU A 332 8.34 -10.04 19.87
N LEU A 333 8.24 -10.96 18.92
CA LEU A 333 9.29 -11.27 17.95
C LEU A 333 8.76 -11.03 16.54
N THR A 334 9.06 -9.88 15.97
CA THR A 334 8.63 -9.53 14.60
C THR A 334 9.77 -9.73 13.62
N TYR A 335 9.46 -10.10 12.38
CA TYR A 335 10.50 -10.28 11.36
C TYR A 335 9.94 -10.17 9.95
N GLY A 336 10.75 -9.64 9.04
CA GLY A 336 10.26 -9.19 7.73
C GLY A 336 9.08 -8.22 7.89
N SER A 337 9.09 -7.37 8.92
CA SER A 337 7.89 -6.66 9.35
C SER A 337 7.58 -5.42 8.49
N PRO A 338 6.38 -5.30 7.91
CA PRO A 338 5.94 -4.10 7.20
C PRO A 338 5.35 -3.01 8.12
N LEU A 339 5.47 -3.18 9.46
CA LEU A 339 4.84 -2.30 10.46
C LEU A 339 5.20 -0.84 10.25
N GLU A 340 6.48 -0.50 10.13
CA GLU A 340 6.91 0.87 9.83
C GLU A 340 6.83 1.14 8.33
N ARG A 341 7.48 0.29 7.54
CA ARG A 341 7.78 0.53 6.12
C ARG A 341 6.55 0.67 5.23
N LEU A 342 5.44 0.04 5.60
CA LEU A 342 4.15 0.14 4.91
C LEU A 342 3.09 0.73 5.83
N TYR A 343 2.71 0.02 6.90
CA TYR A 343 1.54 0.38 7.70
C TYR A 343 1.71 1.73 8.40
N GLY A 344 2.86 2.01 9.00
CA GLY A 344 3.12 3.25 9.73
C GLY A 344 3.21 4.47 8.83
N ARG A 345 3.56 4.29 7.56
CA ARG A 345 3.61 5.39 6.58
C ARG A 345 2.25 5.68 5.97
N TRP A 346 1.47 4.66 5.63
CA TRP A 346 0.16 4.81 4.98
C TRP A 346 -0.98 5.03 5.98
N PHE A 347 -0.86 4.49 7.19
CA PHE A 347 -1.86 4.54 8.25
C PHE A 347 -1.24 4.98 9.59
N PRO A 348 -0.63 6.18 9.64
CA PRO A 348 0.13 6.65 10.81
C PRO A 348 -0.71 6.79 12.09
N ALA A 349 -2.03 6.97 11.98
CA ALA A 349 -2.92 7.01 13.13
C ALA A 349 -2.97 5.68 13.91
N HIS A 350 -2.74 4.55 13.22
CA HIS A 350 -2.83 3.20 13.81
C HIS A 350 -1.45 2.57 14.02
N PHE A 351 -0.54 2.75 13.07
CA PHE A 351 0.79 2.12 13.08
C PHE A 351 1.93 3.14 13.04
N GLY A 352 1.66 4.41 13.33
CA GLY A 352 2.69 5.44 13.33
C GLY A 352 3.67 5.32 14.51
N PRO A 353 4.73 6.14 14.52
CA PRO A 353 5.77 6.10 15.54
C PRO A 353 5.24 6.20 16.97
N VAL A 354 4.21 7.02 17.22
CA VAL A 354 3.57 7.13 18.54
C VAL A 354 2.97 5.79 18.96
N ALA A 355 2.08 5.21 18.14
CA ALA A 355 1.41 3.94 18.45
C ALA A 355 2.40 2.78 18.65
N LEU A 356 3.44 2.70 17.81
CA LEU A 356 4.48 1.66 17.93
C LEU A 356 5.40 1.88 19.15
N THR A 357 5.72 3.12 19.49
CA THR A 357 6.51 3.43 20.70
C THR A 357 5.68 3.13 21.96
N THR A 358 4.39 3.46 21.97
CA THR A 358 3.46 3.05 23.04
C THR A 358 3.41 1.53 23.16
N LEU A 359 3.28 0.80 22.05
CA LEU A 359 3.30 -0.66 22.08
C LEU A 359 4.59 -1.20 22.70
N HIS A 360 5.75 -0.69 22.26
CA HIS A 360 7.04 -1.02 22.85
C HIS A 360 7.01 -0.77 24.36
N GLY A 361 6.47 0.39 24.77
CA GLY A 361 6.15 0.87 26.12
C GLY A 361 5.36 -0.10 27.01
N GLU A 362 4.51 -0.95 26.43
CA GLU A 362 3.50 -1.71 27.17
C GLU A 362 3.71 -3.23 27.15
N VAL A 363 4.39 -3.78 26.14
CA VAL A 363 4.83 -5.18 26.13
C VAL A 363 6.06 -5.37 27.04
N ASP A 364 6.36 -6.61 27.44
CA ASP A 364 7.53 -6.90 28.28
C ASP A 364 8.83 -6.57 27.53
N CYS A 365 8.95 -7.13 26.32
CA CYS A 365 10.04 -6.92 25.40
C CYS A 365 9.59 -7.09 23.96
N TRP A 366 10.33 -6.48 23.04
CA TRP A 366 10.09 -6.59 21.63
C TRP A 366 11.42 -6.63 20.89
N ARG A 367 11.59 -7.62 20.01
CA ARG A 367 12.66 -7.67 19.04
C ARG A 367 12.13 -7.78 17.61
N ASN A 368 12.75 -7.06 16.68
CA ASN A 368 12.49 -7.09 15.25
C ASN A 368 13.73 -7.54 14.47
N LEU A 369 13.55 -8.50 13.55
CA LEU A 369 14.60 -9.00 12.66
C LEU A 369 14.31 -8.58 11.21
N TRP A 370 15.33 -8.08 10.52
CA TRP A 370 15.17 -7.55 9.17
C TRP A 370 16.45 -7.68 8.35
N ARG A 371 16.32 -7.68 7.01
CA ARG A 371 17.42 -7.76 6.05
C ARG A 371 17.40 -6.56 5.10
N HIS A 372 18.57 -6.17 4.59
CA HIS A 372 18.67 -5.13 3.57
C HIS A 372 18.08 -5.53 2.21
N THR A 373 18.01 -6.84 1.96
CA THR A 373 17.47 -7.48 0.75
C THR A 373 15.96 -7.70 0.81
N ASP A 374 15.32 -7.46 1.95
CA ASP A 374 13.88 -7.64 2.10
C ASP A 374 13.12 -6.43 1.50
N PRO A 375 12.30 -6.63 0.45
CA PRO A 375 11.55 -5.53 -0.19
C PRO A 375 10.31 -5.09 0.61
N ILE A 376 9.85 -5.88 1.59
CA ILE A 376 8.61 -5.65 2.33
C ILE A 376 8.93 -5.24 3.77
N GLY A 377 9.75 -6.06 4.43
CA GLY A 377 10.19 -5.87 5.80
C GLY A 377 11.21 -4.76 5.96
N GLY A 378 11.35 -4.27 7.19
CA GLY A 378 12.38 -3.31 7.55
C GLY A 378 12.46 -3.07 9.05
N PRO A 379 13.31 -2.12 9.47
CA PRO A 379 13.37 -1.70 10.86
C PRO A 379 12.06 -0.99 11.25
N VAL A 380 11.58 -1.21 12.48
CA VAL A 380 10.36 -0.60 13.03
C VAL A 380 10.62 0.85 13.46
N ARG A 381 11.86 1.18 13.85
CA ARG A 381 12.33 2.54 14.18
C ARG A 381 11.57 3.20 15.33
N VAL A 382 11.30 2.44 16.39
CA VAL A 382 10.71 2.99 17.63
C VAL A 382 11.78 3.63 18.51
N SER A 383 11.38 4.64 19.28
CA SER A 383 12.25 5.23 20.30
C SER A 383 12.55 4.22 21.40
N THR A 384 13.77 4.26 21.93
CA THR A 384 14.19 3.36 23.01
C THR A 384 13.84 3.89 24.39
N GLU A 385 13.79 5.21 24.64
CA GLU A 385 13.49 5.81 25.96
C GLU A 385 14.12 5.05 27.16
N GLY A 386 15.38 4.60 27.02
CA GLY A 386 16.10 3.83 28.06
C GLY A 386 15.79 2.33 28.11
N ARG A 387 14.99 1.80 27.18
CA ARG A 387 14.68 0.38 26.99
C ARG A 387 15.57 -0.26 25.91
N PRO A 388 15.67 -1.60 25.87
CA PRO A 388 16.41 -2.28 24.83
C PRO A 388 15.85 -2.00 23.44
N GLU A 389 16.75 -1.84 22.46
CA GLU A 389 16.41 -1.61 21.07
C GLU A 389 15.45 -2.66 20.52
N VAL A 390 14.41 -2.23 19.81
CA VAL A 390 13.51 -3.17 19.12
C VAL A 390 14.20 -3.77 17.91
N ASP A 391 14.83 -2.95 17.08
CA ASP A 391 15.47 -3.44 15.85
C ASP A 391 16.82 -4.08 16.17
N ARG A 392 17.01 -5.34 15.79
CA ARG A 392 18.34 -5.94 15.72
C ARG A 392 19.13 -5.24 14.60
N ALA A 393 20.46 -5.26 14.70
CA ALA A 393 21.32 -5.04 13.54
C ALA A 393 20.85 -5.90 12.34
N PRO A 394 20.88 -5.37 11.10
CA PRO A 394 20.39 -6.08 9.94
C PRO A 394 21.06 -7.44 9.80
N LEU A 395 20.26 -8.47 9.54
CA LEU A 395 20.76 -9.83 9.34
C LEU A 395 21.55 -9.90 8.04
N ALA A 396 22.63 -10.69 8.05
CA ALA A 396 23.39 -10.99 6.86
C ALA A 396 22.50 -11.75 5.87
N ASP A 397 22.49 -11.31 4.61
CA ASP A 397 21.79 -12.02 3.54
C ASP A 397 22.52 -11.79 2.21
N PRO A 398 23.16 -12.84 1.66
CA PRO A 398 23.24 -14.23 2.16
C PRO A 398 24.08 -14.37 3.45
N LEU A 399 23.96 -15.52 4.16
CA LEU A 399 24.74 -15.81 5.37
C LEU A 399 26.25 -15.94 5.12
N ALA A 400 26.64 -16.35 3.90
CA ALA A 400 28.01 -16.37 3.43
C ALA A 400 28.06 -15.80 2.01
N HIS A 401 29.13 -15.09 1.68
CA HIS A 401 29.35 -14.63 0.32
C HIS A 401 29.56 -15.84 -0.58
N GLY A 402 30.57 -16.65 -0.30
CA GLY A 402 30.98 -17.77 -1.13
C GLY A 402 30.58 -19.13 -0.58
N ARG A 403 31.41 -20.12 -0.88
CA ARG A 403 31.43 -21.38 -0.15
C ARG A 403 32.41 -21.23 1.02
N THR A 404 31.99 -21.64 2.20
CA THR A 404 32.85 -21.72 3.39
C THR A 404 32.76 -23.12 4.00
N ALA A 405 33.59 -23.44 4.98
CA ALA A 405 33.51 -24.73 5.68
C ALA A 405 32.14 -24.93 6.36
N ALA A 406 31.55 -23.87 6.90
CA ALA A 406 30.22 -23.88 7.50
C ALA A 406 29.08 -23.83 6.45
N HIS A 407 29.34 -23.25 5.27
CA HIS A 407 28.39 -23.13 4.17
C HIS A 407 28.99 -23.71 2.87
N PRO A 408 29.01 -25.05 2.73
CA PRO A 408 29.67 -25.70 1.59
C PRO A 408 28.94 -25.46 0.26
N LEU A 409 27.64 -25.11 0.32
CA LEU A 409 26.84 -24.69 -0.81
C LEU A 409 26.71 -23.16 -0.83
N PRO A 410 26.65 -22.52 -2.01
CA PRO A 410 26.46 -21.08 -2.10
C PRO A 410 25.14 -20.67 -1.41
N ALA A 411 25.23 -19.88 -0.34
CA ALA A 411 24.06 -19.46 0.42
C ALA A 411 23.08 -18.66 -0.47
N PRO A 412 21.76 -18.92 -0.42
CA PRO A 412 20.80 -18.18 -1.23
C PRO A 412 20.62 -16.74 -0.71
N ILE A 413 20.22 -15.82 -1.60
CA ILE A 413 19.68 -14.51 -1.20
C ILE A 413 18.22 -14.75 -0.81
N LEU A 414 17.91 -14.65 0.48
CA LEU A 414 16.62 -15.05 1.04
C LEU A 414 15.58 -13.92 1.00
N GLY A 415 16.00 -12.66 1.10
CA GLY A 415 15.11 -11.50 1.09
C GLY A 415 14.05 -11.58 2.19
N HIS A 416 12.78 -11.68 1.78
CA HIS A 416 11.62 -11.71 2.68
C HIS A 416 11.33 -13.10 3.30
N SER A 417 12.00 -14.15 2.85
CA SER A 417 11.71 -15.55 3.22
C SER A 417 12.66 -16.09 4.28
N ASP A 418 12.31 -17.21 4.91
CA ASP A 418 13.21 -18.04 5.74
C ASP A 418 13.98 -17.27 6.83
N TYR A 419 13.30 -16.37 7.52
CA TYR A 419 13.85 -15.72 8.71
C TYR A 419 14.02 -16.71 9.87
N GLN A 420 13.15 -17.70 9.98
CA GLN A 420 13.18 -18.70 11.07
C GLN A 420 14.37 -19.67 10.95
N ALA A 421 14.92 -19.83 9.74
CA ALA A 421 16.11 -20.63 9.48
C ALA A 421 17.41 -19.88 9.83
N ASP A 422 17.33 -18.57 10.05
CA ASP A 422 18.48 -17.76 10.43
C ASP A 422 18.89 -18.06 11.89
N PRO A 423 20.17 -18.33 12.19
CA PRO A 423 20.63 -18.57 13.56
C PRO A 423 20.22 -17.45 14.54
N ALA A 424 20.18 -16.21 14.03
CA ALA A 424 19.72 -15.03 14.74
C ALA A 424 18.32 -15.17 15.34
N PHE A 425 17.43 -15.89 14.65
CA PHE A 425 16.06 -16.09 15.08
C PHE A 425 15.99 -16.93 16.35
N ALA A 426 16.71 -18.06 16.37
CA ALA A 426 16.76 -18.96 17.52
C ALA A 426 17.39 -18.25 18.73
N GLU A 427 18.48 -17.50 18.52
CA GLU A 427 19.14 -16.70 19.55
C GLU A 427 18.21 -15.67 20.19
N GLU A 428 17.55 -14.83 19.38
CA GLU A 428 16.68 -13.78 19.90
C GLU A 428 15.42 -14.36 20.54
N ARG A 429 14.86 -15.45 19.98
CA ARG A 429 13.77 -16.18 20.62
C ARG A 429 14.17 -16.69 22.00
N ALA A 430 15.34 -17.32 22.13
CA ALA A 430 15.84 -17.82 23.41
C ALA A 430 16.07 -16.68 24.42
N ARG A 431 16.62 -15.54 23.97
CA ARG A 431 16.80 -14.33 24.80
C ARG A 431 15.46 -13.78 25.32
N LEU A 432 14.43 -13.75 24.47
CA LEU A 432 13.08 -13.32 24.86
C LEU A 432 12.48 -14.29 25.90
N LEU A 433 12.60 -15.60 25.70
CA LEU A 433 12.13 -16.61 26.65
C LEU A 433 12.84 -16.47 28.01
N ALA A 434 14.17 -16.42 28.01
CA ALA A 434 14.96 -16.26 29.23
C ALA A 434 14.66 -14.95 29.97
N ARG A 435 14.28 -13.89 29.24
CA ARG A 435 13.84 -12.63 29.85
C ARG A 435 12.47 -12.76 30.50
N LEU A 436 11.54 -13.48 29.88
CA LEU A 436 10.22 -13.73 30.44
C LEU A 436 10.29 -14.61 31.69
N GLU A 437 11.23 -15.56 31.76
CA GLU A 437 11.42 -16.41 32.95
C GLU A 437 11.89 -15.65 34.19
N LYS A 438 12.57 -14.51 34.02
CA LYS A 438 13.02 -13.70 35.16
C LYS A 438 11.80 -13.05 35.84
N PRO A 439 11.59 -13.26 37.16
CA PRO A 439 10.57 -12.52 37.89
C PRO A 439 10.86 -11.02 37.72
N ALA A 440 9.82 -10.24 37.38
CA ALA A 440 9.96 -8.80 37.27
C ALA A 440 10.51 -8.31 38.61
N SER A 441 11.73 -7.77 38.62
CA SER A 441 12.32 -7.22 39.83
C SER A 441 11.34 -6.18 40.36
N LEU A 442 10.78 -6.44 41.55
CA LEU A 442 10.02 -5.47 42.32
C LEU A 442 10.81 -4.15 42.31
N PRO A 443 10.15 -2.99 42.13
CA PRO A 443 10.82 -1.71 42.28
C PRO A 443 11.54 -1.73 43.63
N LYS A 444 12.86 -1.51 43.64
CA LYS A 444 13.61 -1.31 44.89
C LYS A 444 12.87 -0.24 45.67
N GLN A 445 12.29 -0.61 46.82
CA GLN A 445 11.95 0.40 47.83
C GLN A 445 13.25 1.16 48.08
N LEU A 446 13.23 2.46 47.82
CA LEU A 446 14.27 3.37 48.28
C LEU A 446 14.45 3.10 49.78
N PRO A 447 15.70 2.97 50.29
CA PRO A 447 15.92 2.84 51.72
C PRO A 447 15.17 3.96 52.43
N GLY A 448 14.34 3.57 53.40
CA GLY A 448 13.61 4.50 54.23
C GLY A 448 14.53 5.60 54.74
N ALA A 449 14.10 6.84 54.58
CA ALA A 449 14.70 7.97 55.25
C ALA A 449 14.37 7.86 56.76
N ASP A 450 15.09 6.99 57.46
CA ASP A 450 15.19 7.06 58.92
C ASP A 450 16.12 8.23 59.24
N GLY A 451 15.52 9.30 59.73
CA GLY A 451 16.23 10.51 60.08
C GLY A 451 15.33 11.62 60.63
N ARG A 452 14.46 11.29 61.59
CA ARG A 452 13.92 12.31 62.50
C ARG A 452 13.94 11.80 63.94
N PRO A 453 14.63 12.52 64.86
CA PRO A 453 14.68 12.13 66.26
C PRO A 453 13.34 12.43 66.95
N ALA A 454 13.04 11.59 67.95
CA ALA A 454 11.91 11.73 68.84
C ALA A 454 11.91 13.10 69.53
N GLN A 455 10.80 13.84 69.40
CA GLN A 455 10.41 14.87 70.34
C GLN A 455 9.19 14.37 71.10
N GLY A 456 9.39 14.13 72.39
CA GLY A 456 8.30 13.90 73.33
C GLY A 456 7.55 15.19 73.63
N SER A 457 6.24 15.09 73.84
CA SER A 457 5.51 15.93 74.78
C SER A 457 4.13 15.33 75.05
N SER A 458 3.94 15.02 76.34
CA SER A 458 2.75 15.07 77.18
C SER A 458 1.35 15.29 76.59
N GLY A 459 0.39 14.51 77.08
CA GLY A 459 -1.04 14.83 76.98
C GLY A 459 -1.97 13.68 77.40
N ARG A 460 -2.26 13.57 78.70
CA ARG A 460 -3.36 12.77 79.27
C ARG A 460 -4.72 13.42 78.97
N SER A 461 -5.75 12.57 78.75
CA SER A 461 -7.20 12.78 79.00
C SER A 461 -7.89 13.91 78.19
N SER A 462 -9.16 13.87 77.78
CA SER A 462 -10.37 13.14 78.21
C SER A 462 -11.43 13.26 77.10
N GLY A 463 -12.29 12.25 76.94
CA GLY A 463 -13.44 12.25 76.04
C GLY A 463 -13.91 10.85 75.71
#